data_AF-A0ABD0RZJ8-F1
#
_entry.id   AF-A0ABD0RZJ8-F1
#
_cell.length_a   1.000
_cell.length_b   1.000
_cell.length_c   1.000
_cell.angle_alpha   90.00
_cell.angle_beta   90.00
_cell.angle_gamma   90.00
#
_symmetry.space_group_name_H-M   'P 1'
#
loop_
_entity.id
_entity.type
_entity.pdbx_description
1 polymer ?
#
loop_
_entity_poly.entity_id
_entity_poly.type
_entity_poly.pdbx_seq_one_letter_code
_entity_poly.pdbx_strand_id
1 'polypeptide(L)' 'MEVRFTRGKSAILERSLTRPKTEVSMVQYCQSRVYSVSELQARLADMGQGVGASLLDVLVMREKNGKRETR' A
#
# COMPACT_ATOMS: atom_id res chain seq x y z
N MET A 1 -6.38 -31.84 19.45
CA MET A 1 -7.46 -31.46 18.50
C MET A 1 -8.44 -30.62 19.32
N GLU A 2 -8.74 -29.36 19.06
CA GLU A 2 -8.83 -28.58 17.83
C GLU A 2 -8.68 -27.10 18.28
N VAL A 3 -7.74 -26.32 17.72
CA VAL A 3 -7.74 -24.87 17.94
C VAL A 3 -8.39 -24.24 16.72
N ARG A 4 -9.65 -23.85 16.88
CA ARG A 4 -10.39 -23.09 15.86
C ARG A 4 -9.74 -21.73 15.71
N PHE A 5 -9.04 -21.52 14.60
CA PHE A 5 -8.65 -20.19 14.15
C PHE A 5 -9.91 -19.41 13.81
N THR A 6 -10.47 -18.68 14.77
CA THR A 6 -11.44 -17.64 14.46
C THR A 6 -10.69 -16.57 13.68
N ARG A 7 -11.10 -16.39 12.41
CA ARG A 7 -10.64 -15.36 11.48
C ARG A 7 -11.01 -13.98 12.04
N GLY A 8 -10.30 -13.55 13.07
CA GLY A 8 -10.40 -12.22 13.65
C GLY A 8 -9.99 -11.23 12.58
N LYS A 9 -10.96 -10.43 12.11
CA LYS A 9 -10.70 -9.26 11.28
C LYS A 9 -9.64 -8.43 12.01
N SER A 10 -8.45 -8.31 11.42
CA SER A 10 -7.31 -7.65 12.04
C SER A 10 -7.69 -6.22 12.40
N ALA A 11 -7.92 -5.93 13.68
CA ALA A 11 -8.22 -4.59 14.19
C ALA A 11 -7.14 -3.55 13.84
N ILE A 12 -5.96 -4.02 13.42
CA ILE A 12 -4.86 -3.21 12.89
C ILE A 12 -5.20 -2.55 11.55
N LEU A 13 -6.07 -3.16 10.73
CA LEU A 13 -6.52 -2.61 9.44
C LEU A 13 -7.72 -1.66 9.59
N GLU A 14 -8.43 -1.75 10.72
CA GLU A 14 -9.59 -0.91 11.06
C GLU A 14 -9.19 0.33 11.88
N ARG A 15 -7.95 0.38 12.38
CA ARG A 15 -7.45 1.53 13.14
C ARG A 15 -7.08 2.65 12.17
N SER A 16 -7.99 3.62 11.99
CA SER A 16 -7.65 4.92 11.43
C SER A 16 -6.38 5.43 12.11
N LEU A 17 -5.33 5.69 11.32
CA LEU A 17 -4.07 6.25 11.80
C LEU A 17 -4.40 7.46 12.68
N THR A 18 -4.25 7.29 14.00
CA THR A 18 -4.71 8.25 14.99
C THR A 18 -3.79 9.45 14.92
N ARG A 19 -4.17 10.47 14.14
CA ARG A 19 -3.44 11.72 13.86
C ARG A 19 -2.63 12.27 15.05
N PRO A 20 -1.31 12.05 15.17
CA PRO A 20 -0.44 12.94 15.93
C PRO A 20 -0.29 14.28 15.20
N LYS A 21 -0.02 15.36 15.97
CA LYS A 21 -0.04 16.77 15.54
C LYS A 21 0.97 17.18 14.45
N THR A 22 1.70 16.24 13.87
CA THR A 22 2.57 16.48 12.70
C THR A 22 2.75 15.16 11.91
N GLU A 23 1.66 14.60 11.38
CA GLU A 23 1.79 13.57 10.34
C GLU A 23 2.33 14.23 9.08
N VAL A 24 3.63 14.09 8.83
CA VAL A 24 4.18 14.37 7.52
C VAL A 24 3.63 13.29 6.60
N SER A 25 2.63 13.64 5.80
CA SER A 25 2.12 12.74 4.77
C SER A 25 3.25 12.42 3.77
N MET A 26 3.18 11.25 3.15
CA MET A 26 4.18 10.83 2.15
C MET A 26 4.31 11.85 1.00
N VAL A 27 3.22 12.54 0.67
CA VAL A 27 3.18 13.64 -0.30
C VAL A 27 3.98 14.85 0.21
N GLN A 28 3.78 15.28 1.45
CA GLN A 28 4.56 16.39 2.05
C GLN A 28 6.06 16.06 2.13
N TYR A 29 6.40 14.81 2.50
CA TYR A 29 7.78 14.33 2.46
C TYR A 29 8.37 14.42 1.06
N CYS A 30 7.63 14.03 0.03
CA CYS A 30 8.10 14.13 -1.34
C CYS A 30 8.22 15.58 -1.81
N GLN A 31 7.24 16.42 -1.48
CA GLN A 31 7.17 17.82 -1.88
C GLN A 31 8.33 18.65 -1.33
N SER A 32 8.79 18.39 -0.10
CA SER A 32 9.94 19.07 0.51
C SER A 32 11.29 18.78 -0.18
N ARG A 33 11.33 17.88 -1.17
CA ARG A 33 12.56 17.35 -1.79
C ARG A 33 12.57 17.46 -3.31
N VAL A 34 11.64 18.20 -3.89
CA VAL A 34 11.46 18.36 -5.35
C VAL A 34 11.17 19.82 -5.68
N TYR A 35 11.48 20.22 -6.90
CA TYR A 35 11.36 21.61 -7.34
C TYR A 35 10.11 21.86 -8.19
N SER A 36 9.43 20.80 -8.64
CA SER A 36 8.24 20.90 -9.47
C SER A 36 7.18 19.85 -9.13
N VAL A 37 5.94 20.11 -9.56
CA VAL A 37 4.84 19.14 -9.44
C VAL A 37 5.09 17.89 -10.28
N SER A 38 5.75 18.04 -11.44
CA SER A 38 6.10 16.91 -12.29
C SER A 38 7.07 15.96 -11.60
N GLU A 39 8.10 16.50 -10.93
CA GLU A 39 9.03 15.70 -10.11
C GLU A 39 8.34 15.04 -8.92
N LEU A 40 7.41 15.75 -8.26
CA LEU A 40 6.60 15.17 -7.18
C LEU A 40 5.82 13.94 -7.67
N GLN A 41 5.14 14.06 -8.80
CA GLN A 41 4.37 12.98 -9.40
C GLN A 41 5.25 11.80 -9.81
N ALA A 42 6.39 12.07 -10.47
CA ALA A 42 7.34 11.04 -10.85
C ALA A 42 7.85 10.27 -9.63
N ARG A 43 8.23 10.98 -8.57
CA ARG A 43 8.75 10.38 -7.34
C ARG A 43 7.70 9.54 -6.61
N LEU A 44 6.45 9.99 -6.58
CA LEU A 44 5.34 9.21 -6.03
C LEU A 44 5.04 7.97 -6.88
N ALA A 45 5.15 8.08 -8.21
CA ALA A 45 4.98 6.95 -9.12
C ALA A 45 6.07 5.90 -8.91
N ASP A 46 7.34 6.30 -8.77
CA ASP A 46 8.47 5.40 -8.52
C ASP A 46 8.28 4.62 -7.20
N MET A 47 7.85 5.30 -6.13
CA MET A 47 7.52 4.64 -4.87
C MET A 47 6.35 3.65 -5.03
N GLY A 48 5.34 4.02 -5.83
CA GLY A 48 4.18 3.18 -6.11
C GLY A 48 4.51 1.94 -6.95
N GLN A 49 5.47 2.02 -7.88
CA GLN A 49 5.83 0.90 -8.76
C GLN A 49 6.34 -0.32 -7.97
N GLY A 50 7.22 -0.11 -6.98
CA GLY A 50 7.74 -1.21 -6.16
C GLY A 50 6.65 -1.90 -5.33
N VAL A 51 5.74 -1.11 -4.76
CA VAL A 51 4.59 -1.63 -4.01
C VAL A 51 3.63 -2.38 -4.94
N GLY A 52 3.32 -1.79 -6.10
CA GLY A 52 2.43 -2.38 -7.10
C GLY A 52 2.92 -3.72 -7.62
N ALA A 53 4.23 -3.86 -7.88
CA ALA A 53 4.83 -5.11 -8.31
C ALA A 53 4.64 -6.23 -7.27
N SER A 54 4.89 -5.94 -5.99
CA SER A 54 4.72 -6.92 -4.90
C SER A 54 3.25 -7.25 -4.63
N LEU A 55 2.38 -6.25 -4.73
CA LEU A 55 0.96 -6.39 -4.48
C LEU A 55 0.26 -7.22 -5.56
N LEU A 56 0.75 -7.16 -6.80
CA LEU A 56 0.18 -7.90 -7.93
C LEU A 56 0.12 -9.41 -7.66
N ASP A 57 1.22 -10.01 -7.22
CA ASP A 57 1.27 -11.45 -6.97
C ASP A 57 0.33 -11.85 -5.82
N VAL A 58 0.27 -11.03 -4.77
CA VAL A 58 -0.64 -11.25 -3.64
C VAL A 58 -2.10 -11.22 -4.09
N LEU A 59 -2.49 -10.24 -4.92
CA LEU A 59 -3.85 -10.11 -5.43
C LEU A 59 -4.21 -11.24 -6.39
N VAL A 60 -3.29 -11.63 -7.28
CA VAL A 60 -3.53 -12.75 -8.21
C VAL A 60 -3.76 -14.06 -7.45
N MET A 61 -2.96 -14.34 -6.43
CA MET A 61 -3.13 -15.54 -5.61
C MET A 61 -4.41 -15.50 -4.77
N ARG A 62 -4.73 -14.34 -4.17
CA ARG A 62 -5.90 -14.19 -3.29
C ARG A 62 -7.22 -14.17 -4.05
N GLU A 63 -7.29 -13.47 -5.18
CA GLU A 63 -8.55 -13.06 -5.81
C GLU A 63 -8.75 -13.62 -7.21
N LYS A 64 -7.68 -14.06 -7.88
CA LYS A 64 -7.73 -14.58 -9.25
C LYS A 64 -7.40 -16.07 -9.36
N ASN A 65 -7.37 -16.79 -8.22
CA ASN A 65 -7.03 -18.22 -8.16
C ASN A 65 -5.68 -18.53 -8.86
N GLY A 66 -4.73 -17.61 -8.78
CA GLY A 66 -3.42 -17.76 -9.40
C GLY A 66 -3.35 -17.46 -10.90
N LYS A 67 -4.42 -16.96 -11.52
CA LYS A 67 -4.42 -16.59 -12.95
C LYS A 67 -4.04 -15.13 -13.15
N ARG A 68 -2.94 -14.90 -13.86
CA ARG A 68 -2.47 -13.57 -14.27
C ARG A 68 -2.87 -13.32 -15.73
N GLU A 69 -3.41 -12.13 -16.01
CA GLU A 69 -3.75 -11.72 -17.37
C GLU A 69 -2.48 -11.58 -18.22
N THR A 70 -2.55 -12.04 -19.47
CA THR A 70 -1.40 -12.09 -20.38
C THR A 70 -1.51 -11.17 -21.59
N ARG A 71 -2.63 -10.44 -21.75
CA ARG A 71 -2.90 -9.53 -22.88
C ARG A 71 -3.83 -8.41 -22.48
#